data_AF-A0A3M1KTU5-F1
#
_entry.id   AF-A0A3M1KTU5-F1
#
_cell.length_a   1.000
_cell.length_b   1.000
_cell.length_c   1.000
_cell.angle_alpha   90.00
_cell.angle_beta   90.00
_cell.angle_gamma   90.00
#
_symmetry.space_group_name_H-M   'P 1'
#
loop_
_entity.id
_entity.type
_entity.pdbx_description
1 polymer ?
#
loop_
_entity_poly.entity_id
_entity_poly.type
_entity_poly.pdbx_seq_one_letter_code
_entity_poly.pdbx_strand_id
1 'polypeptide(L)'
;YRLPATSKFVIPHPLISEAKPKLMPGERFAPEKIIKIGVVGIIRQDKPIAEVIKKIQEYLNSNPSGCELVIGTPLAEKPTWLDELNAQLYDTTEESDYIKVLQEIDILVIHYQPERYYYRTSGVISDAASCGCYIIASDYPVIKHQINYPVTIGATFQDFAEIPSLIAKGITSIQKNGKDANWQWREKRTAEAIAAILTA
;
A
#
# COMPACT_ATOMS: atom_id res chain seq x y z
N TYR A 1 -12.69 -15.92 32.99
CA TYR A 1 -13.11 -16.45 31.67
C TYR A 1 -11.92 -17.20 31.08
N ARG A 2 -12.02 -18.51 30.84
CA ARG A 2 -10.97 -19.27 30.12
C ARG A 2 -11.57 -19.71 28.79
N LEU A 3 -10.95 -19.27 27.71
CA LEU A 3 -11.33 -19.71 26.36
C LEU A 3 -11.03 -21.22 26.23
N PRO A 4 -11.85 -21.99 25.49
CA PRO A 4 -11.57 -23.40 25.20
C PRO A 4 -10.19 -23.58 24.56
N ALA A 5 -9.50 -24.66 24.90
CA ALA A 5 -8.16 -24.96 24.37
C ALA A 5 -8.12 -25.14 22.83
N THR A 6 -9.28 -25.31 22.19
CA THR A 6 -9.45 -25.49 20.75
C THR A 6 -9.83 -24.21 20.00
N SER A 7 -10.11 -23.12 20.72
CA SER A 7 -10.52 -21.86 20.10
C SER A 7 -9.34 -21.17 19.42
N LYS A 8 -9.54 -20.73 18.19
CA LYS A 8 -8.60 -19.88 17.44
C LYS A 8 -9.27 -18.55 17.12
N PHE A 9 -8.66 -17.46 17.56
CA PHE A 9 -9.09 -16.10 17.22
C PHE A 9 -8.07 -15.49 16.28
N VAL A 10 -8.55 -14.89 15.19
CA VAL A 10 -7.71 -14.11 14.27
C VAL A 10 -7.99 -12.64 14.57
N ILE A 11 -7.03 -11.99 15.22
CA ILE A 11 -7.10 -10.56 15.52
C ILE A 11 -6.45 -9.81 14.35
N PRO A 12 -7.17 -8.92 13.66
CA PRO A 12 -6.54 -8.10 12.63
C PRO A 12 -5.52 -7.17 13.29
N HIS A 13 -4.44 -6.88 12.58
CA HIS A 13 -3.45 -5.91 13.07
C HIS A 13 -4.14 -4.55 13.32
N PRO A 14 -3.98 -3.94 14.51
CA PRO A 14 -4.69 -2.73 14.87
C PRO A 14 -4.29 -1.56 13.98
N LEU A 15 -5.18 -0.56 13.87
CA LEU A 15 -4.81 0.72 13.27
C LEU A 15 -3.76 1.41 14.15
N ILE A 16 -2.69 1.85 13.51
CA ILE A 16 -1.64 2.65 14.14
C ILE A 16 -1.79 4.13 13.72
N SER A 17 -2.36 4.38 12.54
CA SER A 17 -2.48 5.71 11.95
C SER A 17 -3.91 6.25 11.99
N GLU A 18 -4.03 7.48 12.48
CA GLU A 18 -5.24 8.32 12.39
C GLU A 18 -5.48 8.87 10.97
N ALA A 19 -4.54 8.64 10.03
CA ALA A 19 -4.72 9.02 8.64
C ALA A 19 -5.96 8.36 8.05
N LYS A 20 -6.65 9.09 7.17
CA LYS A 20 -7.89 8.66 6.53
C LYS A 20 -7.74 8.71 5.01
N PRO A 21 -8.52 7.87 4.28
CA PRO A 21 -8.62 8.01 2.83
C PRO A 21 -9.08 9.40 2.42
N LYS A 22 -8.54 9.92 1.32
CA LYS A 22 -8.92 11.23 0.75
C LYS A 22 -10.37 11.30 0.28
N LEU A 23 -10.89 10.19 -0.24
CA LEU A 23 -12.29 10.08 -0.67
C LEU A 23 -13.13 9.51 0.47
N MET A 24 -14.28 10.11 0.71
CA MET A 24 -15.31 9.55 1.59
C MET A 24 -15.96 8.33 0.94
N PRO A 25 -16.61 7.44 1.73
CA PRO A 25 -17.35 6.31 1.17
C PRO A 25 -18.37 6.76 0.12
N GLY A 26 -18.38 6.07 -1.03
CA GLY A 26 -19.24 6.39 -2.17
C GLY A 26 -18.69 7.44 -3.14
N GLU A 27 -17.66 8.20 -2.76
CA GLU A 27 -17.01 9.13 -3.67
C GLU A 27 -16.09 8.41 -4.66
N ARG A 28 -15.96 8.99 -5.85
CA ARG A 28 -15.10 8.48 -6.94
C ARG A 28 -14.21 9.60 -7.44
N PHE A 29 -13.06 9.22 -7.96
CA PHE A 29 -12.23 10.16 -8.70
C PHE A 29 -12.89 10.53 -10.02
N ALA A 30 -12.65 11.76 -10.46
CA ALA A 30 -13.01 12.18 -11.80
C ALA A 30 -12.28 11.30 -12.84
N PRO A 31 -12.92 10.96 -13.98
CA PRO A 31 -12.32 10.11 -15.01
C PRO A 31 -10.94 10.57 -15.49
N GLU A 32 -10.72 11.88 -15.54
CA GLU A 32 -9.51 12.56 -15.99
C GLU A 32 -8.42 12.70 -14.90
N LYS A 33 -8.68 12.24 -13.67
CA LYS A 33 -7.69 12.35 -12.59
C LYS A 33 -6.45 11.52 -12.92
N ILE A 34 -5.29 12.16 -12.81
CA ILE A 34 -3.99 11.50 -12.84
C ILE A 34 -3.86 10.60 -11.60
N ILE A 35 -3.62 9.30 -11.84
CA ILE A 35 -3.40 8.32 -10.77
C ILE A 35 -1.95 8.34 -10.33
N LYS A 36 -1.72 8.58 -9.04
CA LYS A 36 -0.36 8.59 -8.48
C LYS A 36 0.05 7.19 -8.02
N ILE A 37 1.09 6.62 -8.63
CA ILE A 37 1.65 5.32 -8.30
C ILE A 37 2.91 5.53 -7.47
N GLY A 38 2.88 5.03 -6.25
CA GLY A 38 3.85 5.31 -5.21
C GLY A 38 4.79 4.15 -4.91
N VAL A 39 6.04 4.49 -4.62
CA VAL A 39 6.98 3.65 -3.88
C VAL A 39 7.44 4.43 -2.65
N VAL A 40 7.27 3.89 -1.45
CA VAL A 40 7.61 4.59 -0.20
C VAL A 40 8.44 3.70 0.71
N GLY A 41 9.52 4.28 1.25
CA GLY A 41 10.42 3.65 2.21
C GLY A 41 11.88 3.95 1.91
N ILE A 42 12.79 3.48 2.76
CA ILE A 42 14.23 3.67 2.56
C ILE A 42 14.68 2.85 1.34
N ILE A 43 15.01 3.54 0.25
CA ILE A 43 15.53 2.98 -0.99
C ILE A 43 17.05 2.93 -0.85
N ARG A 44 17.61 1.73 -0.99
CA ARG A 44 19.07 1.49 -0.93
C ARG A 44 19.47 0.67 -2.15
N GLN A 45 20.72 0.80 -2.59
CA GLN A 45 21.23 0.12 -3.78
C GLN A 45 21.11 -1.42 -3.70
N ASP A 46 21.10 -2.00 -2.51
CA ASP A 46 21.03 -3.44 -2.26
C ASP A 46 19.59 -4.00 -2.26
N LYS A 47 18.57 -3.15 -2.28
CA LYS A 47 17.18 -3.59 -2.30
C LYS A 47 16.68 -3.74 -3.74
N PRO A 48 15.89 -4.79 -4.05
CA PRO A 48 15.29 -5.01 -5.37
C PRO A 48 14.17 -4.00 -5.73
N ILE A 49 14.15 -2.84 -5.09
CA ILE A 49 13.17 -1.78 -5.35
C ILE A 49 13.38 -1.11 -6.71
N ALA A 50 14.62 -1.15 -7.24
CA ALA A 50 14.92 -0.68 -8.58
C ALA A 50 14.11 -1.45 -9.64
N GLU A 51 13.88 -2.75 -9.44
CA GLU A 51 13.08 -3.56 -10.36
C GLU A 51 11.59 -3.19 -10.30
N VAL A 52 11.06 -2.94 -9.10
CA VAL A 52 9.70 -2.39 -8.92
C VAL A 52 9.55 -1.06 -9.65
N ILE A 53 10.47 -0.12 -9.44
CA ILE A 53 10.46 1.20 -10.09
C ILE A 53 10.53 1.05 -11.61
N LYS A 54 11.41 0.19 -12.11
CA LYS A 54 11.51 -0.12 -13.55
C LYS A 54 10.16 -0.61 -14.11
N LYS A 55 9.49 -1.54 -13.43
CA LYS A 55 8.16 -2.04 -13.87
C LYS A 55 7.07 -0.98 -13.85
N ILE A 56 7.12 -0.06 -12.89
CA ILE A 56 6.20 1.10 -12.89
C ILE A 56 6.52 2.01 -14.08
N GLN A 57 7.79 2.32 -14.36
CA GLN A 57 8.17 3.14 -15.51
C GLN A 57 7.79 2.51 -16.85
N GLU A 58 7.98 1.19 -17.01
CA GLU A 58 7.51 0.44 -18.19
C GLU A 58 6.00 0.63 -18.41
N TYR A 59 5.21 0.58 -17.33
CA TYR A 59 3.77 0.84 -17.38
C TYR A 59 3.45 2.29 -17.75
N LEU A 60 4.13 3.27 -17.14
CA LEU A 60 3.92 4.71 -17.39
C LEU A 60 4.26 5.09 -18.83
N ASN A 61 5.36 4.57 -19.38
CA ASN A 61 5.75 4.83 -20.76
C ASN A 61 4.70 4.29 -21.77
N SER A 62 4.00 3.22 -21.40
CA SER A 62 2.90 2.66 -22.19
C SER A 62 1.58 3.40 -22.00
N ASN A 63 1.47 4.27 -20.97
CA ASN A 63 0.25 4.97 -20.55
C ASN A 63 0.53 6.44 -20.13
N PRO A 64 1.06 7.29 -21.02
CA PRO A 64 1.71 8.56 -20.65
C PRO A 64 0.81 9.66 -20.08
N SER A 65 -0.52 9.59 -20.25
CA SER A 65 -1.44 10.67 -19.89
C SER A 65 -2.33 10.38 -18.67
N GLY A 66 -2.14 9.25 -17.97
CA GLY A 66 -3.06 8.81 -16.92
C GLY A 66 -2.42 8.55 -15.55
N CYS A 67 -1.09 8.54 -15.46
CA CYS A 67 -0.40 8.14 -14.25
C CYS A 67 0.92 8.89 -14.04
N GLU A 68 1.31 9.04 -12.78
CA GLU A 68 2.58 9.63 -12.35
C GLU A 68 3.28 8.74 -11.34
N LEU A 69 4.62 8.75 -11.35
CA LEU A 69 5.45 8.09 -10.34
C LEU A 69 5.73 9.05 -9.18
N VAL A 70 5.42 8.61 -7.98
CA VAL A 70 5.76 9.28 -6.72
C VAL A 70 6.71 8.39 -5.92
N ILE A 71 7.80 8.95 -5.42
CA ILE A 71 8.77 8.23 -4.60
C ILE A 71 8.97 8.98 -3.29
N GLY A 72 8.66 8.32 -2.17
CA GLY A 72 8.93 8.81 -0.83
C GLY A 72 10.11 8.08 -0.22
N THR A 73 11.21 8.78 0.07
CA THR A 73 12.39 8.18 0.70
C THR A 73 13.21 9.27 1.41
N PRO A 74 13.96 8.96 2.50
CA PRO A 74 14.87 9.94 3.10
C PRO A 74 15.89 10.44 2.07
N LEU A 75 15.83 11.72 1.69
CA LEU A 75 16.58 12.20 0.53
C LEU A 75 18.09 12.21 0.77
N ALA A 76 18.53 12.29 2.02
CA ALA A 76 19.94 12.23 2.39
C ALA A 76 20.58 10.85 2.14
N GLU A 77 19.78 9.77 2.17
CA GLU A 77 20.25 8.37 2.00
C GLU A 77 19.93 7.81 0.61
N LYS A 78 19.32 8.61 -0.27
CA LYS A 78 18.78 8.11 -1.53
C LYS A 78 19.90 7.86 -2.56
N PRO A 79 19.79 6.81 -3.40
CA PRO A 79 20.70 6.63 -4.54
C PRO A 79 20.58 7.76 -5.57
N THR A 80 21.69 8.14 -6.19
CA THR A 80 21.75 9.23 -7.20
C THR A 80 20.94 8.94 -8.46
N TRP A 81 20.80 7.66 -8.86
CA TRP A 81 20.01 7.28 -10.03
C TRP A 81 18.53 7.66 -9.92
N LEU A 82 18.03 7.94 -8.71
CA LEU A 82 16.67 8.45 -8.51
C LEU A 82 16.49 9.87 -9.08
N ASP A 83 17.54 10.70 -9.11
CA ASP A 83 17.49 12.07 -9.65
C ASP A 83 17.28 12.10 -11.17
N GLU A 84 17.64 11.00 -11.85
CA GLU A 84 17.52 10.86 -13.30
C GLU A 84 16.14 10.35 -13.73
N LEU A 85 15.30 9.96 -12.77
CA LEU A 85 13.96 9.47 -13.06
C LEU A 85 12.97 10.62 -13.24
N ASN A 86 12.05 10.45 -14.19
CA ASN A 86 10.85 11.26 -14.24
C ASN A 86 9.87 10.84 -13.13
N ALA A 87 10.14 11.27 -11.89
CA ALA A 87 9.38 10.96 -10.69
C ALA A 87 9.30 12.18 -9.77
N GLN A 88 8.19 12.33 -9.04
CA GLN A 88 8.11 13.28 -7.94
C GLN A 88 8.77 12.65 -6.70
N LEU A 89 9.87 13.25 -6.25
CA LEU A 89 10.62 12.82 -5.06
C LEU A 89 10.19 13.62 -3.84
N TYR A 90 9.90 12.92 -2.75
CA TYR A 90 9.55 13.51 -1.46
C TYR A 90 10.45 12.98 -0.36
N ASP A 91 10.90 13.88 0.51
CA ASP A 91 11.61 13.50 1.73
C ASP A 91 10.63 12.92 2.75
N THR A 92 10.95 11.73 3.24
CA THR A 92 10.17 11.04 4.26
C THR A 92 11.00 10.79 5.53
N THR A 93 12.01 11.63 5.78
CA THR A 93 12.79 11.59 7.03
C THR A 93 11.89 11.86 8.23
N GLU A 94 10.95 12.80 8.11
CA GLU A 94 9.96 13.12 9.13
C GLU A 94 8.67 12.30 8.95
N GLU A 95 8.11 11.80 10.06
CA GLU A 95 6.90 10.97 10.05
C GLU A 95 5.70 11.70 9.42
N SER A 96 5.55 13.00 9.69
CA SER A 96 4.46 13.78 9.11
C SER A 96 4.52 13.86 7.59
N ASP A 97 5.73 13.88 7.01
CA ASP A 97 5.90 13.96 5.57
C ASP A 97 5.74 12.58 4.93
N TYR A 98 6.20 11.52 5.60
CA TYR A 98 5.87 10.14 5.24
C TYR A 98 4.36 9.92 5.08
N ILE A 99 3.55 10.33 6.07
CA ILE A 99 2.08 10.18 6.00
C ILE A 99 1.49 11.04 4.88
N LYS A 100 1.95 12.28 4.69
CA LYS A 100 1.48 13.13 3.57
C LYS A 100 1.74 12.46 2.22
N VAL A 101 2.93 11.87 2.02
CA VAL A 101 3.24 11.14 0.79
C VAL A 101 2.30 9.95 0.60
N LEU A 102 2.03 9.18 1.66
CA LEU A 102 1.06 8.08 1.59
C LEU A 102 -0.36 8.57 1.25
N GLN A 103 -0.76 9.76 1.69
CA GLN A 103 -2.03 10.36 1.30
C GLN A 103 -2.03 10.87 -0.14
N GLU A 104 -0.87 11.24 -0.69
CA GLU A 104 -0.73 11.65 -2.09
C GLU A 104 -0.86 10.49 -3.08
N ILE A 105 -0.42 9.29 -2.71
CA ILE A 105 -0.41 8.15 -3.62
C ILE A 105 -1.76 7.40 -3.65
N ASP A 106 -2.17 6.99 -4.84
CA ASP A 106 -3.40 6.24 -5.06
C ASP A 106 -3.16 4.72 -5.02
N ILE A 107 -2.02 4.30 -5.56
CA ILE A 107 -1.56 2.91 -5.59
C ILE A 107 -0.18 2.86 -4.94
N LEU A 108 0.03 2.03 -3.93
CA LEU A 108 1.36 1.74 -3.38
C LEU A 108 1.85 0.42 -3.98
N VAL A 109 3.05 0.43 -4.57
CA VAL A 109 3.74 -0.80 -4.98
C VAL A 109 4.93 -1.02 -4.05
N ILE A 110 4.99 -2.17 -3.40
CA ILE A 110 6.03 -2.46 -2.42
C ILE A 110 6.52 -3.90 -2.53
N HIS A 111 7.83 -4.08 -2.41
CA HIS A 111 8.45 -5.39 -2.40
C HIS A 111 9.31 -5.55 -1.16
N TYR A 112 9.28 -6.75 -0.60
CA TYR A 112 10.14 -7.16 0.50
C TYR A 112 10.96 -8.38 0.14
N GLN A 113 12.17 -8.47 0.67
CA GLN A 113 12.98 -9.68 0.59
C GLN A 113 12.35 -10.81 1.46
N PRO A 114 12.21 -12.03 0.93
CA PRO A 114 11.53 -13.11 1.62
C PRO A 114 12.23 -13.48 2.94
N GLU A 115 13.56 -13.44 2.99
CA GLU A 115 14.36 -13.77 4.18
C GLU A 115 14.00 -12.92 5.41
N ARG A 116 13.46 -11.72 5.17
CA ARG A 116 13.09 -10.75 6.22
C ARG A 116 11.60 -10.64 6.46
N TYR A 117 10.77 -10.97 5.46
CA TYR A 117 9.33 -10.65 5.47
C TYR A 117 8.38 -11.80 5.15
N TYR A 118 8.87 -13.01 4.87
CA TYR A 118 8.00 -14.12 4.50
C TYR A 118 6.90 -14.42 5.54
N TYR A 119 7.23 -14.32 6.83
CA TYR A 119 6.27 -14.41 7.95
C TYR A 119 6.25 -13.15 8.82
N ARG A 120 6.33 -11.97 8.21
CA ARG A 120 6.32 -10.69 8.94
C ARG A 120 5.25 -9.75 8.42
N THR A 121 4.66 -8.98 9.34
CA THR A 121 3.79 -7.85 8.96
C THR A 121 4.61 -6.66 8.47
N SER A 122 3.97 -5.82 7.65
CA SER A 122 4.47 -4.51 7.28
C SER A 122 3.61 -3.40 7.91
N GLY A 123 4.27 -2.48 8.61
CA GLY A 123 3.65 -1.23 9.06
C GLY A 123 3.27 -0.32 7.88
N VAL A 124 4.11 -0.24 6.86
CA VAL A 124 3.86 0.56 5.65
C VAL A 124 2.57 0.15 4.95
N ILE A 125 2.27 -1.15 4.90
CA ILE A 125 1.01 -1.64 4.35
C ILE A 125 -0.18 -1.14 5.18
N SER A 126 -0.07 -1.18 6.52
CA SER A 126 -1.13 -0.71 7.41
C SER A 126 -1.36 0.81 7.31
N ASP A 127 -0.29 1.58 7.19
CA ASP A 127 -0.35 3.04 7.05
C ASP A 127 -0.91 3.44 5.69
N ALA A 128 -0.43 2.81 4.60
CA ALA A 128 -0.93 3.07 3.25
C ALA A 128 -2.40 2.67 3.12
N ALA A 129 -2.79 1.52 3.70
CA ALA A 129 -4.19 1.11 3.76
C ALA A 129 -5.06 2.17 4.45
N SER A 130 -4.54 2.74 5.55
CA SER A 130 -5.18 3.80 6.33
C SER A 130 -5.34 5.09 5.52
N CYS A 131 -4.34 5.44 4.71
CA CYS A 131 -4.37 6.58 3.78
C CYS A 131 -5.24 6.34 2.52
N GLY A 132 -5.80 5.13 2.35
CA GLY A 132 -6.63 4.80 1.20
C GLY A 132 -5.87 4.34 -0.04
N CYS A 133 -4.62 3.89 0.08
CA CYS A 133 -3.90 3.34 -1.06
C CYS A 133 -4.48 1.98 -1.47
N TYR A 134 -4.53 1.71 -2.77
CA TYR A 134 -4.62 0.35 -3.29
C TYR A 134 -3.22 -0.27 -3.24
N ILE A 135 -3.08 -1.42 -2.59
CA ILE A 135 -1.75 -1.97 -2.27
C ILE A 135 -1.39 -3.10 -3.25
N ILE A 136 -0.20 -3.05 -3.83
CA ILE A 136 0.40 -4.13 -4.62
C ILE A 136 1.67 -4.57 -3.90
N ALA A 137 1.71 -5.80 -3.38
CA ALA A 137 2.85 -6.29 -2.58
C ALA A 137 3.30 -7.71 -2.90
N SER A 138 4.49 -8.11 -2.42
CA SER A 138 4.95 -9.50 -2.49
C SER A 138 3.93 -10.50 -1.93
N ASP A 139 3.68 -11.62 -2.61
CA ASP A 139 2.77 -12.69 -2.19
C ASP A 139 3.40 -13.58 -1.10
N TYR A 140 3.51 -13.04 0.10
CA TYR A 140 3.93 -13.79 1.29
C TYR A 140 2.74 -14.03 2.22
N PRO A 141 2.69 -15.15 2.97
CA PRO A 141 1.51 -15.52 3.76
C PRO A 141 0.95 -14.39 4.63
N VAL A 142 1.82 -13.69 5.37
CA VAL A 142 1.39 -12.61 6.28
C VAL A 142 1.03 -11.32 5.53
N ILE A 143 1.78 -10.97 4.48
CA ILE A 143 1.51 -9.80 3.63
C ILE A 143 0.18 -9.97 2.89
N LYS A 144 -0.02 -11.13 2.26
CA LYS A 144 -1.26 -11.53 1.61
C LYS A 144 -2.44 -11.43 2.56
N HIS A 145 -2.28 -11.89 3.81
CA HIS A 145 -3.32 -11.76 4.82
C HIS A 145 -3.60 -10.29 5.19
N GLN A 146 -2.59 -9.44 5.37
CA GLN A 146 -2.80 -8.00 5.65
C GLN A 146 -3.60 -7.29 4.53
N ILE A 147 -3.37 -7.69 3.28
CA ILE A 147 -4.03 -7.11 2.10
C ILE A 147 -5.46 -7.62 1.90
N ASN A 148 -5.74 -8.89 2.24
CA ASN A 148 -7.01 -9.54 1.89
C ASN A 148 -7.99 -9.71 3.04
N TYR A 149 -7.54 -9.62 4.29
CA TYR A 149 -8.39 -9.83 5.46
C TYR A 149 -8.59 -8.51 6.23
N PRO A 150 -9.75 -8.25 6.83
CA PRO A 150 -11.04 -8.90 6.59
C PRO A 150 -11.73 -8.40 5.32
N VAL A 151 -11.14 -7.40 4.66
CA VAL A 151 -11.58 -6.82 3.39
C VAL A 151 -10.35 -6.68 2.49
N THR A 152 -10.50 -6.97 1.21
CA THR A 152 -9.41 -6.83 0.23
C THR A 152 -9.18 -5.36 -0.13
N ILE A 153 -7.96 -4.87 0.09
CA ILE A 153 -7.52 -3.48 -0.19
C ILE A 153 -6.45 -3.41 -1.29
N GLY A 154 -6.24 -4.49 -2.03
CA GLY A 154 -5.12 -4.58 -2.94
C GLY A 154 -4.98 -5.94 -3.62
N ALA A 155 -3.78 -6.19 -4.14
CA ALA A 155 -3.37 -7.44 -4.74
C ALA A 155 -1.93 -7.80 -4.33
N THR A 156 -1.55 -9.05 -4.58
CA THR A 156 -0.20 -9.53 -4.38
C THR A 156 0.40 -10.03 -5.69
N PHE A 157 1.74 -10.03 -5.80
CA PHE A 157 2.48 -10.58 -6.94
C PHE A 157 3.56 -11.56 -6.48
N GLN A 158 3.83 -12.56 -7.31
CA GLN A 158 4.95 -13.49 -7.15
C GLN A 158 6.12 -13.11 -8.05
N ASP A 159 5.81 -12.53 -9.21
CA ASP A 159 6.78 -12.07 -10.20
C ASP A 159 6.62 -10.57 -10.50
N PHE A 160 7.73 -9.84 -10.64
CA PHE A 160 7.71 -8.42 -10.99
C PHE A 160 7.03 -8.14 -12.34
N ALA A 161 7.02 -9.10 -13.27
CA ALA A 161 6.31 -9.00 -14.54
C ALA A 161 4.78 -8.85 -14.39
N GLU A 162 4.22 -9.22 -13.23
CA GLU A 162 2.78 -9.06 -12.97
C GLU A 162 2.39 -7.62 -12.64
N ILE A 163 3.35 -6.81 -12.13
CA ILE A 163 3.10 -5.45 -11.61
C ILE A 163 2.33 -4.56 -12.59
N PRO A 164 2.70 -4.44 -13.88
CA PRO A 164 1.96 -3.61 -14.83
C PRO A 164 0.47 -3.98 -14.93
N SER A 165 0.16 -5.28 -14.95
CA SER A 165 -1.24 -5.76 -15.01
C SER A 165 -2.01 -5.48 -13.72
N LEU A 166 -1.33 -5.56 -12.56
CA LEU A 166 -1.92 -5.28 -11.26
C LEU A 166 -2.16 -3.79 -11.07
N ILE A 167 -1.30 -2.91 -11.61
CA ILE A 167 -1.53 -1.47 -11.66
C ILE A 167 -2.81 -1.18 -12.44
N ALA A 168 -2.98 -1.74 -13.64
CA ALA A 168 -4.19 -1.55 -14.45
C ALA A 168 -5.47 -1.99 -13.69
N LYS A 169 -5.43 -3.15 -13.03
CA LYS A 169 -6.53 -3.63 -12.17
C LYS A 169 -6.78 -2.69 -10.99
N GLY A 170 -5.73 -2.18 -10.36
CA GLY A 170 -5.81 -1.20 -9.27
C GLY A 170 -6.52 0.08 -9.71
N ILE A 171 -6.16 0.62 -10.88
CA ILE A 171 -6.81 1.80 -11.46
C ILE A 171 -8.29 1.54 -11.69
N THR A 172 -8.65 0.43 -12.34
CA THR A 172 -10.06 0.07 -12.57
C THR A 172 -10.82 -0.08 -11.25
N SER A 173 -10.20 -0.70 -10.24
CA SER A 173 -10.81 -0.85 -8.92
C SER A 173 -11.06 0.50 -8.25
N ILE A 174 -10.08 1.40 -8.27
CA ILE A 174 -10.21 2.74 -7.68
C ILE A 174 -11.28 3.56 -8.42
N GLN A 175 -11.30 3.53 -9.75
CA GLN A 175 -12.29 4.26 -10.54
C GLN A 175 -13.73 3.76 -10.28
N LYS A 176 -13.90 2.44 -10.16
CA LYS A 176 -15.21 1.82 -9.93
C LYS A 176 -15.69 1.96 -8.49
N ASN A 177 -14.78 1.76 -7.53
CA ASN A 177 -15.13 1.55 -6.11
C ASN A 177 -14.60 2.66 -5.18
N GLY A 178 -13.88 3.65 -5.70
CA GLY A 178 -13.28 4.69 -4.88
C GLY A 178 -12.34 4.10 -3.83
N LYS A 179 -12.51 4.53 -2.58
CA LYS A 179 -11.74 4.05 -1.42
C LYS A 179 -12.61 3.29 -0.40
N ASP A 180 -13.76 2.78 -0.84
CA ASP A 180 -14.77 2.15 0.04
C ASP A 180 -14.18 0.96 0.81
N ALA A 181 -13.37 0.12 0.14
CA ALA A 181 -12.72 -1.03 0.75
C ALA A 181 -11.73 -0.62 1.86
N ASN A 182 -11.00 0.49 1.70
CA ASN A 182 -10.07 1.00 2.71
C ASN A 182 -10.83 1.48 3.95
N TRP A 183 -11.98 2.15 3.79
CA TRP A 183 -12.83 2.53 4.91
C TRP A 183 -13.35 1.32 5.68
N GLN A 184 -13.89 0.31 4.98
CA GLN A 184 -14.34 -0.93 5.61
C GLN A 184 -13.19 -1.66 6.30
N TRP A 185 -12.02 -1.71 5.68
CA TRP A 185 -10.81 -2.31 6.26
C TRP A 185 -10.39 -1.63 7.56
N ARG A 186 -10.53 -0.29 7.64
CA ARG A 186 -10.25 0.51 8.85
C ARG A 186 -11.27 0.24 9.95
N GLU A 187 -12.57 0.25 9.63
CA GLU A 187 -13.64 0.01 10.61
C GLU A 187 -13.49 -1.34 11.32
N LYS A 188 -12.97 -2.37 10.64
CA LYS A 188 -12.72 -3.69 11.24
C LYS A 188 -11.46 -3.77 12.11
N ARG A 189 -10.71 -2.69 12.23
CA ARG A 189 -9.42 -2.60 12.94
C ARG A 189 -9.39 -1.57 14.06
N THR A 190 -10.52 -0.97 14.38
CA THR A 190 -10.63 -0.12 15.57
C THR A 190 -10.55 -0.97 16.84
N ALA A 191 -10.24 -0.33 17.97
CA ALA A 191 -10.18 -1.02 19.26
C ALA A 191 -11.52 -1.69 19.60
N GLU A 192 -12.63 -1.03 19.29
CA GLU A 192 -13.99 -1.53 19.52
C GLU A 192 -14.28 -2.77 18.67
N ALA A 193 -13.93 -2.73 17.38
CA ALA A 193 -14.13 -3.86 16.48
C ALA A 193 -13.29 -5.08 16.88
N ILE A 194 -12.05 -4.85 17.33
CA ILE A 194 -11.16 -5.90 17.83
C ILE A 194 -11.68 -6.46 19.16
N ALA A 195 -12.10 -5.61 20.09
CA ALA A 195 -12.67 -6.04 21.37
C ALA A 195 -13.91 -6.92 21.17
N ALA A 196 -14.75 -6.59 20.18
CA ALA A 196 -15.95 -7.37 19.85
C ALA A 196 -15.63 -8.83 19.44
N ILE A 197 -14.46 -9.09 18.84
CA ILE A 197 -14.01 -10.45 18.48
C ILE A 197 -13.78 -11.30 19.74
N LEU A 198 -13.33 -10.68 20.83
CA LEU A 198 -13.00 -11.36 22.08
C LEU A 198 -14.20 -11.56 23.00
N THR A 199 -15.29 -10.85 22.74
CA THR A 199 -16.55 -10.93 23.49
C THR A 199 -17.66 -11.69 22.77
N ALA A 200 -17.43 -12.08 21.52
CA ALA A 200 -18.30 -12.95 20.73
C ALA A 200 -18.07 -14.42 21.07
#